data_AF-R6WTF1-F1
#
_entry.id   AF-R6WTF1-F1
#
_cell.length_a   1.000
_cell.length_b   1.000
_cell.length_c   1.000
_cell.angle_alpha   90.00
_cell.angle_beta   90.00
_cell.angle_gamma   90.00
#
_symmetry.space_group_name_H-M   'P 1'
#
loop_
_entity.id
_entity.type
_entity.pdbx_description
1 polymer ?
#
loop_
_entity_poly.entity_id
_entity_poly.type
_entity_poly.pdbx_seq_one_letter_code
_entity_poly.pdbx_strand_id
1 'polypeptide(L)'
;MKYTVTYSCGHTGTIQLYGKTKEHKHQLRKYEEFFVCPDCYDNDINSINSKNCIENEMLYSEFKRNYKDCKTKRHSYNDKTKTIVVYIPINNPDNKNESVK
;
A
#
# COMPACT_ATOMS: atom_id res chain seq x y z
N MET A 1 -15.81 13.80 16.01
CA MET A 1 -14.82 14.02 17.10
C MET A 1 -13.61 13.16 16.79
N LYS A 2 -12.39 13.66 17.02
CA LYS A 2 -11.16 12.86 16.81
C LYS A 2 -10.88 12.06 18.08
N TYR A 3 -10.49 10.80 17.91
CA TYR A 3 -10.14 9.89 18.98
C TYR A 3 -8.77 9.30 18.72
N THR A 4 -7.96 9.17 19.78
CA THR A 4 -6.74 8.38 19.76
C THR A 4 -7.11 6.92 20.03
N VAL A 5 -6.64 6.01 19.19
CA VAL A 5 -6.88 4.58 19.32
C VAL A 5 -5.56 3.82 19.19
N THR A 6 -5.44 2.72 19.92
CA THR A 6 -4.36 1.75 19.74
C THR A 6 -4.90 0.62 18.86
N TYR A 7 -4.37 0.47 17.66
CA TYR A 7 -4.78 -0.58 16.72
C TYR A 7 -4.35 -1.96 17.21
N SER A 8 -4.93 -3.01 16.63
CA SER A 8 -4.60 -4.41 16.98
C SER A 8 -3.13 -4.77 16.72
N CYS A 9 -2.46 -4.05 15.81
CA CYS A 9 -1.03 -4.17 15.55
C CYS A 9 -0.13 -3.48 16.61
N GLY A 10 -0.72 -2.84 17.64
CA GLY A 10 -0.01 -2.15 18.73
C GLY A 10 0.38 -0.69 18.45
N HIS A 11 0.18 -0.20 17.22
CA HIS A 11 0.45 1.21 16.87
C HIS A 11 -0.70 2.11 17.31
N THR A 12 -0.39 3.36 17.67
CA THR A 12 -1.40 4.36 17.99
C THR A 12 -1.67 5.26 16.79
N GLY A 13 -2.92 5.71 16.63
CA GLY A 13 -3.26 6.69 15.61
C GLY A 13 -4.52 7.46 15.94
N THR A 14 -4.76 8.52 15.18
CA THR A 14 -5.93 9.38 15.35
C THR A 14 -6.97 9.07 14.30
N ILE A 15 -8.15 8.63 14.74
CA ILE A 15 -9.30 8.40 13.85
C ILE A 15 -10.38 9.45 14.09
N GLN A 16 -11.06 9.83 13.02
CA GLN A 16 -12.25 10.65 13.11
C GLN A 16 -13.48 9.76 12.99
N LEU A 17 -14.23 9.67 14.09
CA LEU A 17 -15.49 8.93 14.10
C LEU A 17 -16.65 9.85 13.74
N TYR A 18 -17.50 9.34 12.86
CA TYR A 18 -18.72 9.97 12.38
C TYR A 18 -19.93 9.17 12.87
N GLY A 19 -21.05 9.88 13.09
CA GLY A 19 -22.30 9.27 13.54
C GLY A 19 -22.63 9.59 15.00
N LYS A 20 -23.41 8.70 15.62
CA LYS A 20 -23.92 8.90 16.98
C LYS A 20 -22.81 8.60 17.99
N THR A 21 -22.62 9.48 18.97
CA THR A 21 -21.62 9.33 20.04
C THR A 21 -21.74 8.00 20.80
N LYS A 22 -22.96 7.44 20.91
CA LYS A 22 -23.20 6.13 21.53
C LYS A 22 -22.51 4.98 20.80
N GLU A 23 -22.36 5.07 19.48
CA GLU A 23 -21.73 4.04 18.65
C GLU A 23 -20.21 4.19 18.58
N HIS A 24 -19.67 5.37 18.91
CA HIS A 24 -18.23 5.62 18.87
C HIS A 24 -17.45 4.65 19.77
N LYS A 25 -17.97 4.30 20.95
CA LYS A 25 -17.31 3.32 21.83
C LYS A 25 -17.19 1.93 21.18
N HIS A 26 -18.23 1.50 20.48
CA HIS A 26 -18.23 0.22 19.77
C HIS A 26 -17.28 0.26 18.55
N GLN A 27 -17.26 1.37 17.82
CA GLN A 27 -16.31 1.58 16.73
C GLN A 27 -14.87 1.56 17.23
N LEU A 28 -14.55 2.28 18.31
CA LEU A 28 -13.21 2.27 18.93
C LEU A 28 -12.76 0.86 19.29
N ARG A 29 -13.62 0.09 19.97
CA ARG A 29 -13.31 -1.30 20.32
C ARG A 29 -13.00 -2.16 19.09
N LYS A 30 -13.71 -1.96 17.97
CA LYS A 30 -13.38 -2.67 16.73
C LYS A 30 -11.98 -2.34 16.22
N TYR A 31 -11.60 -1.05 16.26
CA TYR A 31 -10.26 -0.63 15.85
C TYR A 31 -9.17 -1.25 16.72
N GLU A 32 -9.40 -1.38 18.03
CA GLU A 32 -8.46 -2.01 18.96
C GLU A 32 -8.35 -3.52 18.76
N GLU A 33 -9.47 -4.21 18.50
CA GLU A 33 -9.50 -5.68 18.43
C GLU A 33 -9.14 -6.22 17.03
N PHE A 34 -9.58 -5.57 15.95
CA PHE A 34 -9.57 -6.18 14.61
C PHE A 34 -8.77 -5.42 13.55
N PHE A 35 -8.65 -4.09 13.67
CA PHE A 35 -8.00 -3.29 12.62
C PHE A 35 -6.52 -3.08 12.92
N VAL A 36 -5.69 -3.29 11.91
CA VAL A 36 -4.30 -2.82 11.90
C VAL A 36 -4.25 -1.34 11.51
N CYS A 37 -3.17 -0.65 11.88
CA CYS A 37 -2.97 0.73 11.46
C CYS A 37 -2.74 0.82 9.93
N PRO A 38 -2.95 2.01 9.33
CA PRO A 38 -2.74 2.21 7.89
C PRO A 38 -1.35 1.78 7.40
N ASP A 39 -0.31 2.07 8.17
CA ASP A 39 1.07 1.75 7.80
C ASP A 39 1.31 0.23 7.73
N CYS A 40 0.81 -0.51 8.72
CA CYS A 40 0.90 -1.97 8.73
C CYS A 40 0.09 -2.57 7.57
N TYR A 41 -1.10 -2.05 7.32
CA TYR A 41 -1.91 -2.48 6.18
C TYR A 41 -1.17 -2.27 4.85
N ASP A 42 -0.55 -1.11 4.65
CA ASP A 42 0.17 -0.82 3.42
C ASP A 42 1.41 -1.71 3.26
N ASN A 43 2.12 -2.00 4.35
CA ASN A 43 3.23 -2.94 4.36
C ASN A 43 2.79 -4.36 3.96
N ASP A 44 1.68 -4.84 4.53
CA ASP A 44 1.14 -6.16 4.21
C ASP A 44 0.72 -6.24 2.74
N ILE A 45 0.05 -5.22 2.22
CA ILE A 45 -0.33 -5.15 0.81
C ILE A 45 0.91 -5.10 -0.10
N ASN A 46 1.94 -4.33 0.26
CA ASN A 46 3.20 -4.28 -0.48
C ASN A 46 3.90 -5.65 -0.48
N SER A 47 3.92 -6.34 0.66
CA SER A 47 4.48 -7.71 0.80
C SER A 47 3.69 -8.74 -0.02
N ILE A 48 2.36 -8.63 -0.09
CA ILE A 48 1.53 -9.51 -0.92
C ILE A 48 1.77 -9.23 -2.41
N ASN A 49 1.82 -7.96 -2.81
CA ASN A 49 2.00 -7.58 -4.22
C ASN A 49 3.42 -7.89 -4.74
N SER A 50 4.44 -7.86 -3.87
CA SER A 50 5.82 -8.19 -4.24
C SER A 50 6.05 -9.69 -4.41
N LYS A 51 5.16 -10.56 -3.89
CA LYS A 51 5.28 -12.00 -4.09
C LYS A 51 5.27 -12.35 -5.57
N ASN A 52 6.30 -13.06 -6.02
CA ASN A 52 6.50 -13.46 -7.42
C ASN A 52 6.60 -12.29 -8.41
N CYS A 53 6.96 -11.10 -7.91
CA CYS A 53 7.19 -9.90 -8.72
C CYS A 53 8.58 -9.34 -8.46
N ILE A 54 9.09 -8.58 -9.43
CA ILE A 54 10.29 -7.77 -9.30
C ILE A 54 9.85 -6.33 -9.03
N GLU A 55 10.44 -5.68 -8.03
CA GLU A 55 10.31 -4.24 -7.81
C GLU A 55 11.16 -3.50 -8.84
N ASN A 56 10.52 -2.70 -9.70
CA ASN A 56 11.21 -1.86 -10.67
C ASN A 56 10.79 -0.41 -10.49
N GLU A 57 11.77 0.49 -10.35
CA GLU A 57 11.52 1.93 -10.31
C GLU A 57 11.58 2.49 -11.74
N MET A 58 10.49 3.13 -12.17
CA MET A 58 10.37 3.72 -13.50
C MET A 58 9.62 5.05 -13.44
N LEU A 59 9.65 5.81 -14.53
CA LEU A 59 8.87 7.04 -14.64
C LEU A 59 7.37 6.73 -14.61
N TYR A 60 6.59 7.57 -13.93
CA TYR A 60 5.14 7.45 -13.90
C TYR A 60 4.51 7.45 -15.30
N SER A 61 5.08 8.23 -16.23
CA SER A 61 4.65 8.26 -17.63
C SER A 61 4.88 6.94 -18.35
N GLU A 62 5.95 6.22 -18.02
CA GLU A 62 6.30 4.93 -18.60
C GLU A 62 5.36 3.84 -18.05
N PHE A 63 5.19 3.79 -16.73
CA PHE A 63 4.21 2.93 -16.08
C PHE A 63 2.82 3.08 -16.70
N LYS A 64 2.35 4.31 -16.87
CA LYS A 64 1.01 4.60 -17.41
C LYS A 64 0.83 4.16 -18.87
N ARG A 65 1.91 4.11 -19.66
CA ARG A 65 1.89 3.69 -21.07
C ARG A 65 2.02 2.18 -21.23
N ASN A 66 2.95 1.57 -20.49
CA ASN A 66 3.44 0.22 -20.77
C ASN A 66 3.03 -0.81 -19.71
N TYR A 67 2.77 -0.37 -18.47
CA TYR A 67 2.57 -1.26 -17.31
C TYR A 67 1.30 -0.92 -16.52
N LYS A 68 0.28 -0.36 -17.18
CA LYS A 68 -0.95 0.15 -16.55
C LYS A 68 -1.68 -0.92 -15.70
N ASP A 69 -1.55 -2.18 -16.08
CA ASP A 69 -2.20 -3.31 -15.41
C ASP A 69 -1.39 -3.84 -14.20
N CYS A 70 -0.12 -3.44 -14.06
CA CYS A 70 0.73 -3.84 -12.96
C CYS A 70 0.38 -3.10 -11.66
N LYS A 71 0.63 -3.74 -10.52
CA LYS A 71 0.44 -3.14 -9.19
C LYS A 71 1.64 -2.25 -8.86
N THR A 72 1.40 -1.18 -8.09
CA THR A 72 2.43 -0.26 -7.63
C THR A 72 2.59 -0.36 -6.12
N LYS A 73 3.81 -0.15 -5.63
CA LYS A 73 4.09 -0.03 -4.20
C LYS A 73 3.38 1.19 -3.63
N ARG A 74 2.61 0.99 -2.56
CA ARG A 74 1.90 2.08 -1.88
C ARG A 74 2.91 3.09 -1.35
N HIS A 75 2.58 4.38 -1.45
CA HIS A 75 3.44 5.48 -1.03
C HIS A 75 4.83 5.56 -1.71
N SER A 76 4.98 4.97 -2.91
CA SER A 76 6.27 4.98 -3.65
C SER A 76 6.46 6.12 -4.65
N TYR A 77 5.43 6.93 -4.91
CA TYR A 77 5.54 8.01 -5.89
C TYR A 77 6.47 9.12 -5.39
N ASN A 78 7.52 9.41 -6.16
CA ASN A 78 8.42 10.51 -5.91
C ASN A 78 8.06 11.69 -6.80
N ASP A 79 7.62 12.80 -6.19
CA ASP A 79 7.18 13.98 -6.94
C ASP A 79 8.33 14.69 -7.67
N LYS A 80 9.55 14.62 -7.14
CA LYS A 80 10.73 15.32 -7.68
C LYS A 80 11.22 14.64 -8.96
N THR A 81 11.34 13.32 -8.91
CA THR A 81 11.82 12.50 -10.04
C THR A 81 10.69 12.02 -10.94
N LYS A 82 9.43 12.17 -10.50
CA LYS A 82 8.24 11.62 -11.16
C LYS A 82 8.33 10.10 -11.35
N THR A 83 9.04 9.40 -10.46
CA THR A 83 9.20 7.94 -10.48
C THR A 83 8.21 7.24 -9.54
N ILE A 84 7.97 5.96 -9.81
CA ILE A 84 7.12 5.07 -9.02
C ILE A 84 7.69 3.66 -9.02
N VAL A 85 7.52 2.92 -7.92
CA VAL A 85 7.90 1.51 -7.84
C VAL A 85 6.75 0.63 -8.28
N VAL A 86 6.97 -0.16 -9.32
CA VAL A 86 6.00 -1.07 -9.95
C VAL A 86 6.41 -2.51 -9.69
N TYR A 87 5.43 -3.37 -9.40
CA TYR A 87 5.61 -4.81 -9.25
C TYR A 87 5.39 -5.51 -10.59
N ILE A 88 6.48 -5.99 -11.21
CA ILE A 88 6.46 -6.68 -12.49
C ILE A 88 6.47 -8.20 -12.26
N PRO A 89 5.44 -8.96 -12.68
CA PRO A 89 5.39 -10.40 -12.46
C PRO A 89 6.53 -11.14 -13.17
N ILE A 90 7.20 -12.05 -12.47
CA ILE A 90 8.34 -12.82 -13.01
C ILE A 90 7.90 -13.78 -14.14
N ASN A 91 6.65 -14.23 -14.11
CA ASN A 91 6.12 -15.23 -15.04
C ASN A 91 5.35 -14.63 -16.24
N ASN A 92 5.54 -13.34 -16.57
CA ASN A 92 4.91 -12.78 -17.76
C ASN A 92 5.69 -13.22 -19.03
N PRO A 93 5.06 -13.84 -20.04
CA PRO A 93 5.72 -14.38 -21.24
C PRO A 93 6.36 -13.33 -22.16
N ASP A 94 6.23 -12.04 -21.85
CA ASP A 94 6.89 -10.94 -22.56
C ASP A 94 8.27 -10.57 -21.98
N ASN A 95 8.83 -11.38 -21.08
CA ASN A 95 10.26 -11.36 -20.80
C ASN A 95 11.05 -11.99 -21.97
N LYS A 96 10.92 -11.39 -23.17
CA LYS A 96 12.00 -11.47 -24.16
C LYS A 96 13.09 -10.52 -23.68
N ASN A 97 14.13 -11.13 -23.10
CA ASN A 97 15.56 -10.86 -23.21
C ASN A 97 15.91 -9.37 -23.47
N GLU A 98 16.74 -8.70 -22.69
CA GLU A 98 18.20 -8.86 -22.62
C GLU A 98 18.71 -7.62 -21.80
N SER A 99 19.82 -7.57 -21.08
CA SER A 99 21.15 -8.05 -21.45
C SER A 99 22.21 -7.67 -20.38
N VAL A 100 23.37 -8.34 -20.46
CA VAL A 100 24.73 -7.87 -20.06
C VAL A 100 25.00 -7.77 -18.54
N LYS A 101 25.89 -8.54 -17.90
CA LYS A 101 27.22 -9.03 -18.30
C LYS A 101 27.65 -10.19 -17.41
#